data_AF-A0A0C2FA55-F1
#
_entry.id   AF-A0A0C2FA55-F1
#
_cell.length_a   1.000
_cell.length_b   1.000
_cell.length_c   1.000
_cell.angle_alpha   90.00
_cell.angle_beta   90.00
_cell.angle_gamma   90.00
#
_symmetry.space_group_name_H-M   'P 1'
#
loop_
_entity.id
_entity.type
_entity.pdbx_description
1 polymer ?
#
loop_
_entity_poly.entity_id
_entity_poly.type
_entity_poly.pdbx_seq_one_letter_code
_entity_poly.pdbx_strand_id
1 'polypeptide(L)' 'NFHFAPPKKANMTLNEALLDLHRKIGEKLGLKEGKSCVDIGCGIGGVMRDLAATGADLTGITIAANEVEI' A
#
# COMPACT_ATOMS: atom_id res chain seq x y z
N ASN A 1 -14.39 3.15 2.88
CA ASN A 1 -15.19 2.17 3.65
C ASN A 1 -14.22 1.33 4.48
N PHE A 2 -14.48 1.12 5.77
CA PHE A 2 -13.61 0.34 6.68
C PHE A 2 -13.66 -1.18 6.48
N HIS A 3 -14.48 -1.70 5.55
CA HIS A 3 -14.66 -3.14 5.31
C HIS A 3 -13.35 -3.92 5.27
N PHE A 4 -12.33 -3.42 4.55
CA PHE A 4 -11.05 -4.11 4.36
C PHE A 4 -9.92 -3.62 5.28
N ALA A 5 -10.15 -2.51 6.00
CA ALA A 5 -9.17 -1.89 6.88
C ALA A 5 -9.86 -1.42 8.17
N PRO A 6 -10.39 -2.34 9.00
CA PRO A 6 -11.09 -1.96 10.22
C PRO A 6 -10.13 -1.21 11.17
N PRO A 7 -10.59 -0.13 11.81
CA PRO A 7 -9.74 0.65 12.70
C PRO A 7 -9.40 -0.18 13.94
N LYS A 8 -8.14 -0.12 14.39
CA LYS A 8 -7.70 -0.79 15.62
C LYS A 8 -8.20 -0.09 16.89
N LYS A 9 -8.50 1.20 16.80
CA LYS A 9 -8.95 2.06 17.90
C LYS A 9 -10.15 2.87 17.44
N ALA A 10 -11.08 3.16 18.35
CA ALA A 10 -12.33 3.84 18.04
C ALA A 10 -12.15 5.24 17.42
N ASN A 11 -11.02 5.91 17.68
CA ASN A 11 -10.73 7.25 17.19
C ASN A 11 -9.84 7.30 15.94
N MET A 12 -9.53 6.16 15.31
CA MET A 12 -8.75 6.18 14.06
C MET A 12 -9.60 6.65 12.89
N THR A 13 -9.03 7.55 12.10
CA THR A 13 -9.53 7.93 10.79
C THR A 13 -9.35 6.79 9.79
N LEU A 14 -10.06 6.87 8.65
CA LEU A 14 -9.89 5.90 7.55
C LEU A 14 -8.46 5.89 7.02
N ASN A 15 -7.83 7.05 6.87
CA ASN A 15 -6.46 7.16 6.37
C ASN A 15 -5.46 6.50 7.33
N GLU A 16 -5.62 6.69 8.64
CA GLU A 16 -4.77 6.01 9.63
C GLU A 16 -4.96 4.49 9.60
N ALA A 17 -6.19 4.02 9.40
CA ALA A 17 -6.48 2.59 9.30
C ALA A 17 -5.88 1.97 8.02
N LEU A 18 -5.95 2.67 6.89
CA LEU A 18 -5.31 2.27 5.63
C LEU A 18 -3.78 2.25 5.75
N LEU A 19 -3.19 3.30 6.32
CA LEU A 19 -1.74 3.36 6.53
C LEU A 19 -1.25 2.22 7.44
N ASP A 20 -1.98 1.89 8.52
CA ASP A 20 -1.63 0.75 9.36
C ASP A 20 -1.77 -0.60 8.62
N LEU A 21 -2.75 -0.74 7.73
CA LEU A 21 -2.87 -1.91 6.87
C LEU A 21 -1.67 -2.01 5.91
N HIS A 22 -1.34 -0.94 5.20
CA HIS A 22 -0.22 -0.92 4.24
C HIS A 22 1.11 -1.23 4.95
N ARG A 23 1.36 -0.59 6.11
CA ARG A 23 2.55 -0.88 6.93
C ARG A 23 2.67 -2.37 7.28
N LYS A 24 1.59 -3.01 7.72
CA LYS A 24 1.60 -4.45 8.03
C LYS A 24 1.87 -5.31 6.81
N ILE A 25 1.35 -4.95 5.63
CA ILE A 25 1.65 -5.67 4.38
C ILE A 25 3.16 -5.63 4.15
N GLY A 26 3.78 -4.45 4.24
CA GLY A 26 5.23 -4.29 4.11
C GLY A 26 6.03 -5.12 5.12
N GLU A 27 5.61 -5.11 6.40
CA GLU A 27 6.22 -5.92 7.45
C GLU A 27 6.12 -7.43 7.19
N LYS A 28 4.95 -7.90 6.74
CA LYS A 28 4.71 -9.33 6.46
C LYS A 28 5.49 -9.82 5.25
N LEU A 29 5.68 -8.96 4.25
CA LEU A 29 6.50 -9.25 3.08
C LEU A 29 8.00 -9.05 3.34
N GLY A 30 8.37 -8.45 4.47
CA GLY A 30 9.76 -8.12 4.79
C GLY A 30 10.38 -7.11 3.82
N LEU A 31 9.57 -6.15 3.35
CA LEU A 31 10.02 -5.12 2.42
C LEU A 31 11.04 -4.21 3.09
N LYS A 32 12.15 -4.01 2.37
CA LYS A 32 13.27 -3.18 2.76
C LYS A 32 14.14 -2.90 1.55
N GLU A 33 15.11 -2.01 1.69
CA GLU A 33 16.16 -1.79 0.70
C GLU A 33 16.78 -3.11 0.21
N GLY A 34 16.98 -3.20 -1.12
CA GLY A 34 17.48 -4.40 -1.79
C GLY A 34 16.44 -5.50 -2.05
N LYS A 35 15.16 -5.28 -1.71
CA LYS A 35 14.05 -6.15 -2.12
C LYS A 35 13.28 -5.53 -3.28
N SER A 36 12.85 -6.36 -4.21
CA SER A 36 11.88 -5.99 -5.25
C SER A 36 10.50 -6.58 -4.93
N CYS A 37 9.44 -5.84 -5.27
CA CYS A 37 8.05 -6.23 -5.05
C CYS A 37 7.18 -5.80 -6.24
N VAL A 38 6.21 -6.64 -6.61
CA VAL A 38 5.21 -6.33 -7.63
C VAL A 38 3.83 -6.22 -6.97
N ASP A 39 3.18 -5.08 -7.14
CA ASP A 39 1.81 -4.81 -6.68
C ASP A 39 0.83 -5.02 -7.84
N ILE A 40 0.15 -6.17 -7.86
CA ILE A 40 -0.77 -6.56 -8.94
C ILE A 40 -2.18 -6.05 -8.63
N GLY A 41 -2.71 -5.20 -9.50
CA GLY A 41 -3.93 -4.44 -9.21
C GLY A 41 -3.64 -3.22 -8.34
N CYS A 42 -2.56 -2.49 -8.64
CA CYS A 42 -2.07 -1.39 -7.79
C CYS A 42 -3.01 -0.18 -7.74
N GLY A 43 -4.04 -0.13 -8.59
CA GLY A 43 -4.92 1.02 -8.72
C GLY A 43 -4.12 2.28 -9.02
N ILE A 44 -4.51 3.38 -8.36
CA ILE A 44 -3.80 4.67 -8.38
C ILE A 44 -2.48 4.69 -7.56
N GLY A 45 -1.98 3.53 -7.10
CA GLY A 45 -0.68 3.39 -6.43
C GLY A 45 -0.65 3.76 -4.94
N GLY A 46 -1.81 3.82 -4.26
CA GLY A 46 -1.89 4.23 -2.85
C GLY A 46 -1.06 3.35 -1.90
N VAL A 47 -1.13 2.02 -2.08
CA VAL A 47 -0.34 1.06 -1.27
C VAL A 47 1.15 1.26 -1.51
N MET A 48 1.57 1.37 -2.77
CA MET A 48 2.98 1.57 -3.14
C MET A 48 3.53 2.87 -2.57
N ARG A 49 2.76 3.96 -2.60
CA ARG A 49 3.16 5.27 -2.05
C ARG A 49 3.46 5.18 -0.55
N ASP A 50 2.61 4.51 0.20
CA ASP A 50 2.82 4.32 1.64
C ASP A 50 3.99 3.35 1.93
N LEU A 51 4.20 2.35 1.07
CA LEU A 51 5.29 1.39 1.19
C LEU A 51 6.65 1.91 0.70
N ALA A 52 6.70 3.04 -0.02
CA ALA A 52 7.94 3.62 -0.52
C ALA A 52 8.97 3.90 0.60
N ALA A 53 8.49 4.22 1.80
CA ALA A 53 9.34 4.44 2.98
C ALA A 53 10.15 3.19 3.41
N THR A 54 9.80 2.00 2.92
CA THR A 54 10.59 0.78 3.16
C THR A 54 11.91 0.76 2.39
N GLY A 55 12.03 1.54 1.31
CA GLY A 55 13.19 1.51 0.41
C GLY A 55 13.23 0.31 -0.54
N ALA A 56 12.19 -0.53 -0.55
CA ALA A 56 12.07 -1.58 -1.55
C ALA A 56 11.84 -0.99 -2.95
N ASP A 57 12.28 -1.72 -3.98
CA ASP A 57 11.97 -1.43 -5.38
C ASP A 57 10.55 -1.95 -5.70
N LEU A 58 9.64 -1.04 -6.02
CA LEU A 58 8.21 -1.35 -6.18
C LEU A 58 7.78 -1.16 -7.64
N THR A 59 7.18 -2.19 -8.22
CA THR A 59 6.55 -2.12 -9.56
C THR A 59 5.05 -2.34 -9.44
N GLY A 60 4.25 -1.41 -9.93
CA GLY A 60 2.79 -1.53 -9.97
C GLY A 60 2.30 -2.06 -11.32
N ILE A 61 1.25 -2.88 -11.30
CA ILE A 61 0.54 -3.33 -12.50
C ILE A 61 -0.94 -3.02 -12.33
N THR A 62 -1.51 -2.30 -13.30
CA THR A 62 -2.96 -2.08 -13.41
C THR A 62 -3.43 -2.23 -14.86
N ILE A 63 -4.70 -2.59 -15.04
CA ILE A 63 -5.35 -2.70 -16.35
C ILE A 63 -5.98 -1.37 -16.80
N ALA A 64 -6.13 -0.41 -15.89
CA ALA A 64 -6.76 0.87 -16.18
C ALA A 64 -5.68 1.91 -16.48
N ALA A 65 -5.52 2.25 -17.78
CA ALA A 65 -4.46 3.16 -18.22
C ALA A 65 -4.49 4.53 -17.51
N ASN A 66 -5.68 5.04 -17.20
CA ASN A 66 -5.86 6.31 -16.49
C ASN A 66 -5.35 6.29 -15.04
N GLU A 67 -5.04 5.13 -14.47
CA GLU A 67 -4.45 5.02 -13.13
C GLU A 67 -2.91 5.15 -13.16
N VAL A 68 -2.28 5.00 -14.33
CA VAL A 68 -0.82 5.12 -14.51
C VAL A 68 -0.41 6.56 -14.80
N GLU A 69 -1.27 7.35 -15.44
CA GLU A 69 -0.98 8.73 -15.85
C GLU A 69 -1.16 9.79 -14.73
N ILE A 70 -1.33 9.35 -13.48
CA ILE A 70 -1.66 10.19 -12.31
C ILE A 70 -0.43 10.84 -11.68
#